data_AF-A0A6J3ME48-F1
#
_entry.id   AF-A0A6J3ME48-F1
#
_cell.length_a   1.000
_cell.length_b   1.000
_cell.length_c   1.000
_cell.angle_alpha   90.00
_cell.angle_beta   90.00
_cell.angle_gamma   90.00
#
_symmetry.space_group_name_H-M   'P 1'
#
loop_
_entity.id
_entity.type
_entity.pdbx_description
1 polymer ?
#
loop_
_entity_poly.entity_id
_entity_poly.type
_entity_poly.pdbx_seq_one_letter_code
_entity_poly.pdbx_strand_id
1 'polypeptide(L)'
;MAERRITEENPIREDVEGLDYERCAALHNHIVERGWTERGLNLADLDRTTWWDFHKGDNAFTKHVERLEPTVIAFLKLAWDEFYDEHRYIALHHAMGDTCISHPLGLHLSIWDADVTMNGRQPRVKFETVLETFLEMMDCGKIVAVSDSYRSQQERQDPWIMPSYTEDDLKDSLAAFSALITAIEVRMPSPPRESDYEVGLLDPADKATFGTFPPRSFARRFLERARRPRFRYLAPGLQLAWSQPLASVTIEDDMLRPILLFQSSELAHRDTADSMGRNSEFFPVSNCPAGLFLTETKPYEWHPWEDGCMLLLPFTIGENGWARKSNGELMGEHRQDEGENPGRTPCSTDLFQLGHNVFIRNHNVQLKNVLWLWTEMVEEGMWEVDSDGIKGGMEKWKEADTEEHWEDYVLPLDW
;
A
#
# COMPACT_ATOMS: atom_id res chain seq x y z
N MET A 1 -22.55 8.63 14.37
CA MET A 1 -21.75 8.94 13.17
C MET A 1 -21.31 7.69 12.43
N ALA A 2 -20.98 6.58 13.12
CA ALA A 2 -20.70 5.28 12.49
C ALA A 2 -21.81 4.76 11.54
N GLU A 3 -23.07 5.16 11.74
CA GLU A 3 -24.20 4.81 10.85
C GLU A 3 -24.09 5.39 9.42
N ARG A 4 -23.15 6.32 9.16
CA ARG A 4 -22.91 6.92 7.84
C ARG A 4 -21.74 6.27 7.09
N ARG A 5 -21.07 5.27 7.69
CA ARG A 5 -20.02 4.45 7.06
C ARG A 5 -20.53 3.79 5.80
N ILE A 6 -19.65 3.64 4.81
CA ILE A 6 -19.97 2.92 3.58
C ILE A 6 -20.02 1.43 3.90
N THR A 7 -21.17 0.81 3.65
CA THR A 7 -21.43 -0.61 3.90
C THR A 7 -22.32 -1.15 2.80
N GLU A 8 -22.51 -2.48 2.73
CA GLU A 8 -23.48 -3.07 1.80
C GLU A 8 -24.90 -2.52 2.03
N GLU A 9 -25.27 -2.25 3.28
CA GLU A 9 -26.57 -1.68 3.65
C GLU A 9 -26.67 -0.16 3.44
N ASN A 10 -25.54 0.54 3.34
CA ASN A 10 -25.46 1.98 3.10
C ASN A 10 -24.39 2.30 2.04
N PRO A 11 -24.60 1.89 0.77
CA PRO A 11 -23.61 2.01 -0.28
C PRO A 11 -23.42 3.48 -0.72
N ILE A 12 -22.41 3.71 -1.55
CA ILE A 12 -22.20 4.99 -2.24
C ILE A 12 -23.45 5.38 -3.03
N ARG A 13 -23.82 6.66 -2.95
CA ARG A 13 -24.93 7.21 -3.71
C ARG A 13 -24.45 7.61 -5.10
N GLU A 14 -25.00 6.97 -6.13
CA GLU A 14 -24.68 7.27 -7.53
C GLU A 14 -25.60 8.35 -8.14
N ASP A 15 -26.70 8.66 -7.45
CA ASP A 15 -27.73 9.62 -7.90
C ASP A 15 -27.49 11.06 -7.41
N VAL A 16 -26.43 11.29 -6.62
CA VAL A 16 -26.08 12.62 -6.11
C VAL A 16 -25.23 13.37 -7.12
N GLU A 17 -25.73 14.52 -7.58
CA GLU A 17 -24.95 15.46 -8.40
C GLU A 17 -23.98 16.24 -7.49
N GLY A 18 -22.68 16.15 -7.79
CA GLY A 18 -21.64 16.78 -6.98
C GLY A 18 -21.22 15.95 -5.77
N LEU A 19 -20.79 16.62 -4.70
CA LEU A 19 -20.33 15.99 -3.46
C LEU A 19 -21.52 15.54 -2.61
N ASP A 20 -21.48 14.31 -2.09
CA ASP A 20 -22.34 13.90 -0.97
C ASP A 20 -21.89 14.59 0.32
N TYR A 21 -22.17 15.89 0.40
CA TYR A 21 -21.64 16.76 1.42
C TYR A 21 -22.08 16.37 2.84
N GLU A 22 -23.28 15.81 3.00
CA GLU A 22 -23.78 15.36 4.30
C GLU A 22 -23.01 14.13 4.78
N ARG A 23 -22.81 13.13 3.92
CA ARG A 23 -22.06 11.93 4.28
C ARG A 23 -20.59 12.28 4.49
N CYS A 24 -20.00 13.07 3.60
CA CYS A 24 -18.61 13.51 3.72
C CYS A 24 -18.38 14.28 5.03
N ALA A 25 -19.26 15.21 5.39
CA ALA A 25 -19.14 15.94 6.66
C ALA A 25 -19.27 15.02 7.88
N ALA A 26 -20.18 14.03 7.82
CA ALA A 26 -20.33 13.07 8.91
C ALA A 26 -19.10 12.16 9.07
N LEU A 27 -18.52 11.67 7.97
CA LEU A 27 -17.31 10.84 7.98
C LEU A 27 -16.10 11.65 8.47
N HIS A 28 -15.92 12.85 7.92
CA HIS A 28 -14.88 13.79 8.36
C HIS A 28 -14.98 14.09 9.86
N ASN A 29 -16.16 14.47 10.34
CA ASN A 29 -16.33 14.80 11.76
C ASN A 29 -16.09 13.58 12.64
N HIS A 30 -16.38 12.36 12.15
CA HIS A 30 -16.04 11.13 12.87
C HIS A 30 -14.53 10.93 13.01
N ILE A 31 -13.74 11.25 11.98
CA ILE A 31 -12.26 11.28 12.05
C ILE A 31 -11.80 12.24 13.14
N VAL A 32 -12.36 13.46 13.19
CA VAL A 32 -12.03 14.45 14.23
C VAL A 32 -12.38 13.93 15.63
N GLU A 33 -13.54 13.31 15.82
CA GLU A 33 -13.93 12.70 17.10
C GLU A 33 -12.97 11.59 17.53
N ARG A 34 -12.55 10.73 16.59
CA ARG A 34 -11.57 9.69 16.86
C ARG A 34 -10.24 10.29 17.28
N GLY A 35 -9.72 11.25 16.52
CA GLY A 35 -8.47 11.92 16.82
C GLY A 35 -8.49 12.59 18.19
N TRP A 36 -9.62 13.17 18.58
CA TRP A 36 -9.80 13.76 19.90
C TRP A 36 -9.82 12.72 21.03
N THR A 37 -10.63 11.69 20.88
CA THR A 37 -10.86 10.69 21.93
C THR A 37 -9.66 9.76 22.13
N GLU A 38 -8.96 9.39 21.06
CA GLU A 38 -7.73 8.57 21.12
C GLU A 38 -6.55 9.29 21.78
N ARG A 39 -6.50 10.62 21.70
CA ARG A 39 -5.56 11.44 22.50
C ARG A 39 -5.86 11.38 24.00
N GLY A 40 -6.98 10.76 24.41
CA GLY A 40 -7.46 10.70 25.78
C GLY A 40 -8.25 11.94 26.22
N LEU A 41 -8.71 12.76 25.28
CA LEU A 41 -9.47 13.98 25.57
C LEU A 41 -10.97 13.69 25.68
N ASN A 42 -11.68 14.46 26.51
CA ASN A 42 -13.11 14.30 26.69
C ASN A 42 -13.86 14.93 25.51
N LEU A 43 -14.71 14.15 24.85
CA LEU A 43 -15.51 14.58 23.70
C LEU A 43 -16.45 15.77 24.00
N ALA A 44 -16.79 15.99 25.28
CA ALA A 44 -17.55 17.16 25.71
C ALA A 44 -16.78 18.48 25.48
N ASP A 45 -15.45 18.42 25.50
CA ASP A 45 -14.56 19.58 25.35
C ASP A 45 -14.13 19.82 23.90
N LEU A 46 -14.56 18.96 22.97
CA LEU A 46 -14.28 19.13 21.54
C LEU A 46 -15.00 20.37 20.99
N ASP A 47 -14.24 21.31 20.46
CA ASP A 47 -14.79 22.43 19.69
C ASP A 47 -15.38 21.88 18.38
N ARG A 48 -16.62 22.27 18.10
CA ARG A 48 -17.39 21.86 16.92
C ARG A 48 -17.66 23.04 16.00
N THR A 49 -16.86 24.10 16.12
CA THR A 49 -16.85 25.21 15.18
C THR A 49 -16.57 24.65 13.79
N THR A 50 -17.41 25.05 12.82
CA THR A 50 -17.28 24.56 11.46
C THR A 50 -16.11 25.25 10.76
N TRP A 51 -15.52 24.57 9.78
CA TRP A 51 -14.47 25.16 8.94
C TRP A 51 -14.94 26.50 8.35
N TRP A 52 -16.18 26.54 7.86
CA TRP A 52 -16.78 27.77 7.33
C TRP A 52 -16.86 28.88 8.37
N ASP A 53 -17.34 28.60 9.57
CA ASP A 53 -17.47 29.62 10.61
C ASP A 53 -16.14 30.18 11.07
N PHE A 54 -15.10 29.35 11.06
CA PHE A 54 -13.73 29.76 11.38
C PHE A 54 -13.12 30.62 10.27
N HIS A 55 -13.23 30.20 9.00
CA HIS A 55 -12.49 30.80 7.88
C HIS A 55 -13.26 31.86 7.07
N LYS A 56 -14.57 32.02 7.23
CA LYS A 56 -15.38 32.99 6.44
C LYS A 56 -14.89 34.45 6.49
N GLY A 57 -14.12 34.82 7.52
CA GLY A 57 -13.52 36.16 7.66
C GLY A 57 -12.11 36.31 7.07
N ASP A 58 -11.51 35.25 6.55
CA ASP A 58 -10.16 35.27 5.95
C ASP A 58 -10.21 35.81 4.51
N ASN A 59 -9.50 36.91 4.26
CA ASN A 59 -9.40 37.56 2.96
C ASN A 59 -8.89 36.62 1.85
N ALA A 60 -8.08 35.61 2.17
CA ALA A 60 -7.62 34.62 1.20
C ALA A 60 -8.75 33.69 0.76
N PHE A 61 -9.59 33.26 1.71
CA PHE A 61 -10.75 32.42 1.43
C PHE A 61 -11.84 33.17 0.65
N THR A 62 -12.16 34.41 1.07
CA THR A 62 -13.20 35.22 0.41
C THR A 62 -12.93 35.46 -1.08
N LYS A 63 -11.66 35.53 -1.50
CA LYS A 63 -11.28 35.70 -2.92
C LYS A 63 -11.55 34.47 -3.79
N HIS A 64 -11.71 33.30 -3.20
CA HIS A 64 -11.81 32.04 -3.91
C HIS A 64 -13.15 31.32 -3.69
N VAL A 65 -13.93 31.74 -2.69
CA VAL A 65 -15.23 31.12 -2.36
C VAL A 65 -16.20 31.08 -3.54
N GLU A 66 -16.18 32.08 -4.43
CA GLU A 66 -17.04 32.14 -5.62
C GLU A 66 -16.68 31.10 -6.69
N ARG A 67 -15.49 30.49 -6.60
CA ARG A 67 -15.02 29.42 -7.51
C ARG A 67 -15.35 28.02 -6.98
N LEU A 68 -15.85 27.93 -5.75
CA LEU A 68 -16.21 26.66 -5.14
C LEU A 68 -17.55 26.18 -5.66
N GLU A 69 -17.67 24.87 -5.83
CA GLU A 69 -18.94 24.25 -6.18
C GLU A 69 -19.91 24.32 -4.96
N PRO A 70 -21.21 24.55 -5.17
CA PRO A 70 -22.21 24.67 -4.10
C PRO A 70 -22.23 23.55 -3.05
N THR A 71 -22.12 22.28 -3.44
CA THR A 71 -22.07 21.13 -2.53
C THR A 71 -20.80 21.12 -1.68
N VAL A 72 -19.67 21.63 -2.18
CA VAL A 72 -18.44 21.82 -1.39
C VAL A 72 -18.64 22.89 -0.34
N ILE A 73 -19.26 24.03 -0.71
CA ILE A 73 -19.61 25.07 0.25
C ILE A 73 -20.53 24.49 1.34
N ALA A 74 -21.48 23.62 0.96
CA ALA A 74 -22.36 22.94 1.92
C ALA A 74 -21.57 22.01 2.86
N PHE A 75 -20.60 21.27 2.35
CA PHE A 75 -19.69 20.44 3.15
C PHE A 75 -18.90 21.29 4.16
N LEU A 76 -18.26 22.38 3.72
CA LEU A 76 -17.49 23.29 4.59
C LEU A 76 -18.30 23.89 5.75
N LYS A 77 -19.61 24.04 5.55
CA LYS A 77 -20.55 24.53 6.57
C LYS A 77 -20.97 23.46 7.59
N LEU A 78 -20.67 22.19 7.34
CA LEU A 78 -21.00 21.07 8.23
C LEU A 78 -19.75 20.41 8.84
N ALA A 79 -18.63 20.43 8.12
CA ALA A 79 -17.36 19.91 8.59
C ALA A 79 -16.81 20.78 9.73
N TRP A 80 -16.43 20.14 10.83
CA TRP A 80 -15.75 20.79 11.96
C TRP A 80 -14.32 21.14 11.59
N ASP A 81 -13.79 22.21 12.18
CA ASP A 81 -12.37 22.56 12.03
C ASP A 81 -11.49 21.74 12.97
N GLU A 82 -10.32 21.33 12.51
CA GLU A 82 -9.34 20.59 13.32
C GLU A 82 -8.42 21.57 14.09
N PHE A 83 -8.76 21.88 15.34
CA PHE A 83 -7.93 22.73 16.22
C PHE A 83 -6.62 22.05 16.63
N TYR A 84 -5.45 22.69 16.40
CA TYR A 84 -4.43 23.09 17.39
C TYR A 84 -3.30 23.94 16.74
N ASP A 85 -2.63 24.74 17.59
CA ASP A 85 -1.66 25.82 17.37
C ASP A 85 -0.74 25.77 16.13
N GLU A 86 -0.65 26.91 15.44
CA GLU A 86 0.28 27.27 14.35
C GLU A 86 0.29 26.41 13.06
N HIS A 87 -0.35 25.26 13.04
CA HIS A 87 -0.35 24.35 11.91
C HIS A 87 -1.82 24.01 11.58
N ARG A 88 -2.26 24.39 10.38
CA ARG A 88 -3.67 24.35 9.97
C ARG A 88 -3.92 22.99 9.31
N TYR A 89 -4.92 22.25 9.77
CA TYR A 89 -5.05 20.81 9.46
C TYR A 89 -6.32 20.45 8.68
N ILE A 90 -6.97 21.36 7.96
CA ILE A 90 -7.85 20.97 6.84
C ILE A 90 -7.52 21.90 5.68
N ALA A 91 -6.71 21.43 4.73
CA ALA A 91 -6.47 22.14 3.50
C ALA A 91 -7.42 21.61 2.42
N LEU A 92 -8.67 22.06 2.47
CA LEU A 92 -9.58 21.99 1.33
C LEU A 92 -9.23 23.14 0.38
N HIS A 93 -8.14 23.02 -0.41
CA HIS A 93 -7.99 23.92 -1.55
C HIS A 93 -8.68 23.33 -2.78
N HIS A 94 -9.52 24.17 -3.37
CA HIS A 94 -10.29 23.83 -4.55
C HIS A 94 -9.58 24.28 -5.82
N ALA A 95 -9.57 23.37 -6.79
CA ALA A 95 -9.76 23.61 -8.22
C ALA A 95 -9.42 25.02 -8.73
N MET A 96 -8.16 25.19 -9.15
CA MET A 96 -7.77 25.86 -10.40
C MET A 96 -6.24 25.89 -10.44
N GLY A 97 -5.65 25.00 -11.22
CA GLY A 97 -4.35 25.18 -11.87
C GLY A 97 -3.08 25.29 -11.03
N ASP A 98 -3.11 25.52 -9.71
CA ASP A 98 -1.89 25.78 -8.93
C ASP A 98 -2.00 25.57 -7.40
N THR A 99 -3.02 24.88 -6.84
CA THR A 99 -3.09 24.65 -5.36
C THR A 99 -3.84 23.36 -4.94
N CYS A 100 -3.24 22.64 -3.97
CA CYS A 100 -3.46 21.26 -3.49
C CYS A 100 -4.69 21.00 -2.61
N ILE A 101 -5.19 19.77 -2.51
CA ILE A 101 -5.89 19.32 -1.29
C ILE A 101 -4.82 18.71 -0.36
N SER A 102 -4.79 19.07 0.93
CA SER A 102 -4.03 18.33 1.95
C SER A 102 -4.87 18.06 3.20
N HIS A 103 -5.21 16.78 3.40
CA HIS A 103 -5.75 16.27 4.67
C HIS A 103 -4.58 15.99 5.63
N PRO A 104 -4.76 16.14 6.95
CA PRO A 104 -3.76 15.87 7.99
C PRO A 104 -3.38 14.39 8.12
N LEU A 105 -3.99 13.52 7.30
CA LEU A 105 -3.69 12.10 7.18
C LEU A 105 -2.95 11.78 5.87
N GLY A 106 -2.36 12.80 5.22
CA GLY A 106 -1.54 12.61 4.03
C GLY A 106 -2.31 12.53 2.73
N LEU A 107 -3.49 13.17 2.61
CA LEU A 107 -4.11 13.37 1.29
C LEU A 107 -3.27 14.36 0.49
N HIS A 108 -2.10 13.96 0.02
CA HIS A 108 -1.30 14.75 -0.91
C HIS A 108 -1.89 14.59 -2.32
N LEU A 109 -3.02 15.24 -2.57
CA LEU A 109 -3.29 15.76 -3.91
C LEU A 109 -2.48 17.04 -4.03
N SER A 110 -1.16 16.89 -4.00
CA SER A 110 -0.25 18.01 -4.03
C SER A 110 -0.24 18.60 -5.44
N ILE A 111 0.06 19.90 -5.58
CA ILE A 111 0.33 20.52 -6.89
C ILE A 111 1.44 19.78 -7.66
N TRP A 112 2.28 19.03 -6.94
CA TRP A 112 3.37 18.26 -7.52
C TRP A 112 2.89 16.96 -8.17
N ASP A 113 1.65 16.54 -7.90
CA ASP A 113 0.99 15.39 -8.53
C ASP A 113 -0.12 15.86 -9.49
N ALA A 114 -0.22 17.16 -9.77
CA ALA A 114 -1.24 17.71 -10.67
C ALA A 114 -1.05 17.20 -12.11
N ASP A 115 0.19 17.03 -12.54
CA ASP A 115 0.55 16.41 -13.81
C ASP A 115 0.06 14.97 -13.91
N VAL A 116 0.07 14.22 -12.81
CA VAL A 116 -0.47 12.85 -12.75
C VAL A 116 -1.99 12.86 -12.63
N THR A 117 -2.54 13.59 -11.66
CA THR A 117 -3.98 13.54 -11.30
C THR A 117 -4.87 14.28 -12.29
N MET A 118 -4.32 15.21 -13.08
CA MET A 118 -5.06 15.99 -14.09
C MET A 118 -4.74 15.58 -15.54
N ASN A 119 -3.95 14.52 -15.78
CA ASN A 119 -3.63 14.05 -17.13
C ASN A 119 -4.81 13.43 -17.91
N GLY A 120 -5.99 13.36 -17.30
CA GLY A 120 -7.21 12.80 -17.89
C GLY A 120 -7.29 11.27 -17.88
N ARG A 121 -6.32 10.58 -17.27
CA ARG A 121 -6.26 9.11 -17.21
C ARG A 121 -6.53 8.53 -15.83
N GLN A 122 -6.22 9.26 -14.76
CA GLN A 122 -6.39 8.74 -13.40
C GLN A 122 -7.86 8.53 -13.05
N PRO A 123 -8.20 7.42 -12.37
CA PRO A 123 -9.57 7.18 -11.93
C PRO A 123 -10.00 8.25 -10.93
N ARG A 124 -11.21 8.79 -11.12
CA ARG A 124 -11.81 9.72 -10.17
C ARG A 124 -12.44 8.92 -9.04
N VAL A 125 -11.97 9.15 -7.82
CA VAL A 125 -12.53 8.54 -6.60
C VAL A 125 -13.42 9.56 -5.89
N LYS A 126 -14.56 9.11 -5.35
CA LYS A 126 -15.46 9.97 -4.59
C LYS A 126 -14.87 10.29 -3.22
N PHE A 127 -15.11 11.49 -2.71
CA PHE A 127 -14.48 11.94 -1.47
C PHE A 127 -14.91 11.12 -0.25
N GLU A 128 -16.17 10.68 -0.20
CA GLU A 128 -16.65 9.78 0.85
C GLU A 128 -15.92 8.44 0.87
N THR A 129 -15.46 7.93 -0.27
CA THR A 129 -14.63 6.72 -0.35
C THR A 129 -13.29 6.96 0.34
N VAL A 130 -12.67 8.11 0.08
CA VAL A 130 -11.38 8.44 0.70
C VAL A 130 -11.52 8.59 2.23
N LEU A 131 -12.56 9.26 2.70
CA LEU A 131 -12.82 9.41 4.13
C LEU A 131 -13.13 8.08 4.82
N GLU A 132 -13.86 7.19 4.15
CA GLU A 132 -14.11 5.83 4.63
C GLU A 132 -12.81 5.05 4.76
N THR A 133 -11.96 5.05 3.73
CA THR A 133 -10.66 4.38 3.75
C THR A 133 -9.77 4.86 4.90
N PHE A 134 -9.77 6.16 5.22
CA PHE A 134 -9.07 6.64 6.40
C PHE A 134 -9.62 6.08 7.71
N LEU A 135 -10.94 5.96 7.82
CA LEU A 135 -11.55 5.35 8.99
C LEU A 135 -11.22 3.85 9.09
N GLU A 136 -11.14 3.12 7.97
CA GLU A 136 -10.68 1.73 7.91
C GLU A 136 -9.21 1.60 8.36
N MET A 137 -8.32 2.49 7.89
CA MET A 137 -6.94 2.56 8.36
C MET A 137 -6.84 2.83 9.87
N MET A 138 -7.75 3.66 10.41
CA MET A 138 -7.79 3.89 11.85
C MET A 138 -8.35 2.68 12.62
N ASP A 139 -9.28 1.93 12.03
CA ASP A 139 -9.86 0.73 12.63
C ASP A 139 -8.81 -0.39 12.76
N CYS A 140 -7.92 -0.54 11.78
CA CYS A 140 -6.81 -1.50 11.83
C CYS A 140 -5.58 -0.96 12.59
N GLY A 141 -5.60 0.31 13.02
CA GLY A 141 -4.50 0.95 13.74
C GLY A 141 -3.31 1.34 12.86
N LYS A 142 -3.50 1.42 11.54
CA LYS A 142 -2.53 2.00 10.61
C LYS A 142 -2.44 3.52 10.78
N ILE A 143 -3.53 4.16 11.18
CA ILE A 143 -3.55 5.57 11.58
C ILE A 143 -3.97 5.63 13.04
N VAL A 144 -3.16 6.30 13.86
CA VAL A 144 -3.40 6.38 15.31
C VAL A 144 -3.19 7.81 15.78
N ALA A 145 -4.14 8.37 16.53
CA ALA A 145 -3.89 9.63 17.21
C ALA A 145 -3.11 9.42 18.50
N VAL A 146 -2.13 10.28 18.74
CA VAL A 146 -1.30 10.24 19.94
C VAL A 146 -1.39 11.53 20.73
N SER A 147 -1.39 11.38 22.06
CA SER A 147 -1.41 12.51 22.99
C SER A 147 -0.20 13.45 22.79
N ASP A 148 -0.32 14.68 23.29
CA ASP A 148 0.76 15.68 23.24
C ASP A 148 1.99 15.29 24.06
N SER A 149 1.89 14.23 24.87
CA SER A 149 3.01 13.62 25.59
C SER A 149 3.81 12.60 24.76
N TYR A 150 3.40 12.33 23.52
CA TYR A 150 4.10 11.40 22.63
C TYR A 150 5.53 11.89 22.32
N ARG A 151 6.52 11.02 22.53
CA ARG A 151 7.96 11.30 22.35
C ARG A 151 8.70 10.17 21.62
N SER A 152 7.97 9.36 20.84
CA SER A 152 8.60 8.29 20.05
C SER A 152 9.33 8.86 18.83
N GLN A 153 10.04 8.00 18.12
CA GLN A 153 10.77 8.33 16.89
C GLN A 153 9.86 8.42 15.65
N GLN A 154 8.65 7.85 15.70
CA GLN A 154 7.72 7.93 14.56
C GLN A 154 7.38 9.38 14.27
N GLU A 155 7.51 9.76 13.00
CA GLU A 155 7.08 11.05 12.48
C GLU A 155 5.60 11.26 12.78
N ARG A 156 5.29 12.48 13.22
CA ARG A 156 3.96 12.85 13.72
C ARG A 156 3.42 14.00 12.91
N GLN A 157 2.28 13.77 12.27
CA GLN A 157 1.45 14.83 11.72
C GLN A 157 0.35 15.13 12.72
N ASP A 158 0.65 15.98 13.71
CA ASP A 158 -0.17 16.19 14.90
C ASP A 158 -1.69 16.19 14.60
N PRO A 159 -2.50 15.37 15.31
CA PRO A 159 -2.12 14.42 16.35
C PRO A 159 -1.71 13.02 15.86
N TRP A 160 -1.67 12.79 14.56
CA TRP A 160 -1.62 11.47 13.94
C TRP A 160 -0.20 10.93 13.76
N ILE A 161 -0.07 9.62 13.90
CA ILE A 161 1.09 8.85 13.46
C ILE A 161 0.63 7.71 12.56
N MET A 162 1.56 7.20 11.74
CA MET A 162 1.35 6.02 10.91
C MET A 162 2.39 4.95 11.26
N PRO A 163 2.05 3.91 12.03
CA PRO A 163 2.95 2.79 12.27
C PRO A 163 3.37 2.12 10.96
N SER A 164 4.62 1.66 10.92
CA SER A 164 5.24 1.02 9.76
C SER A 164 4.58 -0.32 9.36
N TYR A 165 3.92 -0.97 10.31
CA TYR A 165 2.99 -2.09 10.12
C TYR A 165 2.15 -2.24 11.40
N THR A 166 1.03 -2.94 11.31
CA THR A 166 0.15 -3.26 12.45
C THR A 166 0.27 -4.73 12.87
N GLU A 167 -0.24 -5.08 14.06
CA GLU A 167 -0.35 -6.51 14.43
C GLU A 167 -1.25 -7.29 13.49
N ASP A 168 -2.25 -6.64 12.91
CA ASP A 168 -3.18 -7.28 12.00
C ASP A 168 -2.53 -7.50 10.63
N ASP A 169 -1.71 -6.58 10.12
CA ASP A 169 -0.87 -6.81 8.92
C ASP A 169 0.02 -8.04 9.08
N LEU A 170 0.65 -8.19 10.25
CA LEU A 170 1.48 -9.37 10.55
C LEU A 170 0.66 -10.65 10.63
N LYS A 171 -0.48 -10.64 11.33
CA LYS A 171 -1.35 -11.82 11.45
C LYS A 171 -1.90 -12.24 10.09
N ASP A 172 -2.35 -11.29 9.28
CA ASP A 172 -2.92 -11.55 7.97
C ASP A 172 -1.86 -12.09 7.01
N SER A 173 -0.66 -11.48 6.98
CA SER A 173 0.46 -12.01 6.20
C SER A 173 0.84 -13.45 6.61
N LEU A 174 0.85 -13.75 7.92
CA LEU A 174 1.09 -15.11 8.42
C LEU A 174 -0.05 -16.07 8.05
N ALA A 175 -1.30 -15.61 8.06
CA ALA A 175 -2.46 -16.38 7.67
C ALA A 175 -2.42 -16.69 6.17
N ALA A 176 -2.20 -15.69 5.31
CA ALA A 176 -2.04 -15.83 3.86
C ALA A 176 -0.90 -16.81 3.53
N PHE A 177 0.26 -16.68 4.18
CA PHE A 177 1.37 -17.60 3.96
C PHE A 177 1.04 -19.04 4.37
N SER A 178 0.37 -19.23 5.51
CA SER A 178 -0.06 -20.56 5.96
C SER A 178 -1.15 -21.14 5.06
N ALA A 179 -2.05 -20.32 4.53
CA ALA A 179 -3.07 -20.71 3.58
C ALA A 179 -2.45 -21.19 2.27
N LEU A 180 -1.51 -20.43 1.69
CA LEU A 180 -0.75 -20.84 0.51
C LEU A 180 -0.06 -22.19 0.70
N ILE A 181 0.66 -22.37 1.82
CA ILE A 181 1.32 -23.65 2.13
C ILE A 181 0.30 -24.79 2.19
N THR A 182 -0.84 -24.56 2.82
CA THR A 182 -1.90 -25.58 2.95
C THR A 182 -2.52 -25.90 1.59
N ALA A 183 -2.82 -24.89 0.77
CA ALA A 183 -3.39 -25.05 -0.55
C ALA A 183 -2.49 -25.89 -1.47
N ILE A 184 -1.17 -25.68 -1.38
CA ILE A 184 -0.15 -26.49 -2.08
C ILE A 184 -0.12 -27.91 -1.51
N GLU A 185 0.08 -28.09 -0.20
CA GLU A 185 0.22 -29.41 0.43
C GLU A 185 -0.97 -30.33 0.15
N VAL A 186 -2.20 -29.82 0.18
CA VAL A 186 -3.43 -30.60 -0.09
C VAL A 186 -3.49 -31.10 -1.54
N ARG A 187 -2.84 -30.39 -2.48
CA ARG A 187 -2.79 -30.73 -3.90
C ARG A 187 -1.56 -31.55 -4.28
N MET A 188 -0.60 -31.73 -3.38
CA MET A 188 0.57 -32.57 -3.63
C MET A 188 0.19 -34.06 -3.73
N PRO A 189 0.86 -34.84 -4.59
CA PRO A 189 0.62 -36.29 -4.70
C PRO A 189 0.87 -37.09 -3.42
N SER A 190 1.67 -36.55 -2.49
CA SER A 190 2.00 -37.16 -1.20
C SER A 190 1.98 -36.08 -0.13
N PRO A 191 0.79 -35.75 0.43
CA PRO A 191 0.65 -34.67 1.37
C PRO A 191 1.43 -34.97 2.66
N PRO A 192 2.05 -33.94 3.29
CA PRO A 192 2.72 -34.12 4.57
C PRO A 192 1.72 -34.42 5.70
N ARG A 193 2.18 -35.07 6.77
CA ARG A 193 1.34 -35.33 7.97
C ARG A 193 1.12 -34.05 8.79
N GLU A 194 -0.11 -33.84 9.27
CA GLU A 194 -0.50 -32.64 10.04
C GLU A 194 0.25 -32.45 11.37
N SER A 195 0.73 -33.51 12.02
CA SER A 195 1.32 -33.44 13.38
C SER A 195 2.69 -32.78 13.48
N ASP A 196 3.34 -32.46 12.35
CA ASP A 196 4.78 -32.18 12.30
C ASP A 196 5.10 -30.74 11.84
N TYR A 197 4.19 -29.78 11.98
CA TYR A 197 4.42 -28.42 11.49
C TYR A 197 5.46 -27.67 12.32
N GLU A 198 6.54 -27.27 11.67
CA GLU A 198 7.55 -26.39 12.25
C GLU A 198 7.22 -24.93 11.98
N VAL A 199 7.58 -24.07 12.93
CA VAL A 199 7.46 -22.62 12.84
C VAL A 199 8.86 -22.02 12.80
N GLY A 200 9.03 -21.00 11.97
CA GLY A 200 10.28 -20.26 11.82
C GLY A 200 11.03 -20.61 10.53
N LEU A 201 11.34 -19.58 9.76
CA LEU A 201 12.09 -19.65 8.50
C LEU A 201 13.55 -19.21 8.68
N LEU A 202 13.91 -18.60 9.82
CA LEU A 202 15.28 -18.24 10.14
C LEU A 202 15.99 -19.40 10.85
N ASP A 203 17.24 -19.66 10.46
CA ASP A 203 18.17 -20.46 11.26
C ASP A 203 18.88 -19.54 12.26
N PRO A 204 18.68 -19.70 13.59
CA PRO A 204 19.38 -18.92 14.60
C PRO A 204 20.91 -19.09 14.58
N ALA A 205 21.42 -20.16 13.96
CA ALA A 205 22.85 -20.39 13.83
C ALA A 205 23.50 -19.45 12.79
N ASP A 206 22.74 -18.97 11.80
CA ASP A 206 23.22 -18.01 10.80
C ASP A 206 23.15 -16.58 11.36
N LYS A 207 24.12 -16.25 12.20
CA LYS A 207 24.22 -14.93 12.84
C LYS A 207 24.32 -13.77 11.84
N ALA A 208 24.88 -14.01 10.65
CA ALA A 208 25.05 -12.97 9.64
C ALA A 208 23.70 -12.57 9.07
N THR A 209 22.93 -13.55 8.60
CA THR A 209 21.54 -13.34 8.13
C THR A 209 20.64 -12.89 9.27
N PHE A 210 20.74 -13.50 10.45
CA PHE A 210 19.91 -13.15 11.60
C PHE A 210 20.09 -11.69 12.03
N GLY A 211 21.31 -11.15 11.92
CA GLY A 211 21.64 -9.76 12.24
C GLY A 211 21.12 -8.73 11.24
N THR A 212 20.70 -9.14 10.03
CA THR A 212 20.11 -8.20 9.04
C THR A 212 18.69 -7.81 9.37
N PHE A 213 18.03 -8.49 10.31
CA PHE A 213 16.64 -8.28 10.68
C PHE A 213 16.55 -7.58 12.03
N PRO A 214 16.22 -6.27 12.08
CA PRO A 214 16.09 -5.56 13.34
C PRO A 214 15.09 -6.24 14.27
N PRO A 215 15.38 -6.33 15.59
CA PRO A 215 14.41 -6.84 16.54
C PRO A 215 13.11 -6.04 16.46
N ARG A 216 11.97 -6.73 16.34
CA ARG A 216 10.61 -6.16 16.18
C ARG A 216 10.26 -5.61 14.80
N SER A 217 11.12 -5.70 13.79
CA SER A 217 10.67 -5.41 12.42
C SER A 217 9.63 -6.43 11.95
N PHE A 218 8.78 -6.04 11.00
CA PHE A 218 7.83 -6.94 10.35
C PHE A 218 8.53 -8.18 9.82
N ALA A 219 9.58 -8.00 9.01
CA ALA A 219 10.35 -9.08 8.41
C ALA A 219 10.87 -10.07 9.46
N ARG A 220 11.44 -9.56 10.56
CA ARG A 220 11.93 -10.37 11.67
C ARG A 220 10.82 -11.23 12.26
N ARG A 221 9.69 -10.59 12.56
CA ARG A 221 8.58 -11.23 13.27
C ARG A 221 7.83 -12.23 12.40
N PHE A 222 7.65 -11.90 11.12
CA PHE A 222 7.07 -12.77 10.11
C PHE A 222 7.92 -14.03 9.98
N LEU A 223 9.23 -13.90 9.73
CA LEU A 223 10.10 -15.06 9.52
C LEU A 223 10.26 -15.93 10.77
N GLU A 224 10.15 -15.37 11.99
CA GLU A 224 10.14 -16.17 13.23
C GLU A 224 8.85 -16.98 13.44
N ARG A 225 7.72 -16.52 12.89
CA ARG A 225 6.38 -17.07 13.17
C ARG A 225 5.76 -17.79 11.99
N ALA A 226 6.29 -17.58 10.79
CA ALA A 226 5.80 -18.21 9.56
C ALA A 226 5.98 -19.73 9.64
N ARG A 227 4.96 -20.45 9.18
CA ARG A 227 4.98 -21.91 9.05
C ARG A 227 6.03 -22.32 8.02
N ARG A 228 6.84 -23.31 8.33
CA ARG A 228 7.86 -23.81 7.41
C ARG A 228 7.22 -24.72 6.34
N PRO A 229 7.35 -24.42 5.04
CA PRO A 229 6.91 -25.32 3.97
C PRO A 229 7.79 -26.58 3.96
N ARG A 230 7.18 -27.71 3.57
CA ARG A 230 7.86 -29.01 3.44
C ARG A 230 8.12 -29.43 2.00
N PHE A 231 7.88 -28.49 1.10
CA PHE A 231 8.11 -28.59 -0.33
C PHE A 231 9.05 -27.45 -0.74
N ARG A 232 9.47 -27.45 -2.00
CA ARG A 232 10.52 -26.55 -2.49
C ARG A 232 9.96 -25.25 -3.07
N TYR A 233 8.94 -25.33 -3.91
CA TYR A 233 8.44 -24.20 -4.69
C TYR A 233 7.10 -23.68 -4.17
N LEU A 234 7.07 -22.39 -3.79
CA LEU A 234 5.89 -21.67 -3.30
C LEU A 234 5.09 -20.99 -4.42
N ALA A 235 5.76 -20.69 -5.53
CA ALA A 235 5.21 -20.09 -6.74
C ALA A 235 6.11 -20.49 -7.93
N PRO A 236 5.70 -20.24 -9.19
CA PRO A 236 6.47 -20.66 -10.36
C PRO A 236 7.92 -20.13 -10.33
N GLY A 237 8.87 -21.05 -10.20
CA GLY A 237 10.30 -20.74 -10.12
C GLY A 237 10.79 -20.13 -8.80
N LEU A 238 9.94 -19.98 -7.77
CA LEU A 238 10.28 -19.32 -6.50
C LEU A 238 10.30 -20.31 -5.32
N GLN A 239 11.42 -20.32 -4.60
CA GLN A 239 11.65 -21.11 -3.39
C GLN A 239 12.06 -20.20 -2.23
N LEU A 240 12.04 -20.68 -0.98
CA LEU A 240 12.56 -19.91 0.15
C LEU A 240 14.00 -19.44 -0.07
N ALA A 241 14.26 -18.20 0.31
CA ALA A 241 15.58 -17.60 0.26
C ALA A 241 16.45 -18.07 1.44
N TRP A 242 17.66 -18.54 1.13
CA TRP A 242 18.61 -19.04 2.13
C TRP A 242 19.80 -18.10 2.35
N SER A 243 19.89 -17.02 1.58
CA SER A 243 20.94 -16.01 1.69
C SER A 243 20.37 -14.63 1.37
N GLN A 244 20.89 -13.60 2.03
CA GLN A 244 20.49 -12.22 1.79
C GLN A 244 21.53 -11.50 0.92
N PRO A 245 21.33 -11.37 -0.41
CA PRO A 245 22.32 -10.81 -1.33
C PRO A 245 22.63 -9.33 -1.06
N LEU A 246 21.71 -8.63 -0.37
CA LEU A 246 21.80 -7.20 -0.06
C LEU A 246 22.26 -6.92 1.38
N ALA A 247 22.65 -7.96 2.13
CA ALA A 247 23.10 -7.84 3.51
C ALA A 247 24.31 -6.90 3.67
N SER A 248 25.18 -6.82 2.66
CA SER A 248 26.42 -6.03 2.68
C SER A 248 26.34 -4.67 2.00
N VAL A 249 25.21 -4.29 1.42
CA VAL A 249 25.05 -2.97 0.79
C VAL A 249 25.23 -1.87 1.85
N THR A 250 25.53 -0.62 1.54
CA THR A 250 25.47 0.44 2.56
C THR A 250 24.12 1.12 2.47
N ILE A 251 23.45 1.33 3.60
CA ILE A 251 22.17 2.04 3.66
C ILE A 251 22.25 3.16 4.69
N GLU A 252 21.34 4.12 4.60
CA GLU A 252 21.13 5.12 5.65
C GLU A 252 20.77 4.45 6.99
N ASP A 253 21.20 5.05 8.10
CA ASP A 253 21.10 4.45 9.44
C ASP A 253 19.65 4.23 9.91
N ASP A 254 18.69 4.97 9.36
CA ASP A 254 17.26 4.95 9.68
C ASP A 254 16.41 4.09 8.73
N MET A 255 17.03 3.46 7.73
CA MET A 255 16.34 2.68 6.71
C MET A 255 16.40 1.17 7.02
N LEU A 256 15.37 0.44 6.63
CA LEU A 256 15.37 -1.02 6.53
C LEU A 256 15.84 -1.43 5.14
N ARG A 257 16.70 -2.44 5.09
CA ARG A 257 17.22 -2.99 3.84
C ARG A 257 16.16 -3.84 3.16
N PRO A 258 16.22 -3.97 1.82
CA PRO A 258 15.42 -4.97 1.15
C PRO A 258 15.81 -6.38 1.61
N ILE A 259 14.80 -7.21 1.84
CA ILE A 259 14.94 -8.60 2.29
C ILE A 259 14.40 -9.51 1.20
N LEU A 260 15.23 -10.44 0.72
CA LEU A 260 14.78 -11.49 -0.18
C LEU A 260 14.02 -12.56 0.62
N LEU A 261 12.73 -12.73 0.35
CA LEU A 261 11.90 -13.77 0.97
C LEU A 261 11.88 -15.04 0.13
N PHE A 262 11.61 -14.90 -1.17
CA PHE A 262 11.53 -16.01 -2.11
C PHE A 262 12.45 -15.78 -3.29
N GLN A 263 13.36 -16.69 -3.53
CA GLN A 263 14.40 -16.59 -4.54
C GLN A 263 14.13 -17.50 -5.74
N SER A 264 14.50 -17.03 -6.91
CA SER A 264 14.66 -17.82 -8.13
C SER A 264 16.11 -18.29 -8.29
N SER A 265 16.31 -19.31 -9.13
CA SER A 265 17.65 -19.66 -9.64
C SER A 265 18.13 -18.72 -10.75
N GLU A 266 17.22 -17.96 -11.34
CA GLU A 266 17.54 -16.98 -12.39
C GLU A 266 17.95 -15.64 -11.79
N LEU A 267 18.77 -14.89 -12.51
CA LEU A 267 19.17 -13.56 -12.11
C LEU A 267 18.08 -12.54 -12.48
N ALA A 268 17.92 -11.54 -11.63
CA ALA A 268 17.04 -10.42 -11.90
C ALA A 268 17.42 -9.69 -13.18
N HIS A 269 16.40 -9.22 -13.91
CA HIS A 269 16.60 -8.32 -15.03
C HIS A 269 17.23 -7.02 -14.53
N ARG A 270 17.99 -6.35 -15.40
CA ARG A 270 18.48 -5.00 -15.14
C ARG A 270 17.74 -4.06 -16.05
N ASP A 271 16.78 -3.35 -15.48
CA ASP A 271 16.07 -2.30 -16.20
C ASP A 271 17.09 -1.25 -16.68
N THR A 272 16.99 -0.88 -17.95
CA THR A 272 17.94 0.02 -18.63
C THR A 272 17.61 1.49 -18.44
N ALA A 273 16.41 1.78 -17.93
CA ALA A 273 15.90 3.10 -17.67
C ALA A 273 15.67 3.27 -16.16
N ASP A 274 15.80 4.51 -15.71
CA ASP A 274 15.33 4.99 -14.41
C ASP A 274 13.79 4.96 -14.44
N SER A 275 13.22 3.75 -14.32
CA SER A 275 11.80 3.49 -14.48
C SER A 275 11.03 4.16 -13.34
N MET A 276 10.51 5.35 -13.64
CA MET A 276 9.51 6.11 -12.85
C MET A 276 9.99 6.82 -11.58
N GLY A 277 11.25 7.26 -11.48
CA GLY A 277 11.69 8.02 -10.30
C GLY A 277 11.53 7.24 -8.98
N ARG A 278 11.37 5.91 -9.07
CA ARG A 278 11.51 4.99 -7.96
C ARG A 278 13.01 4.84 -7.74
N ASN A 279 13.57 5.78 -6.99
CA ASN A 279 14.91 5.68 -6.42
C ASN A 279 14.96 4.49 -5.45
N SER A 280 14.86 3.26 -5.95
CA SER A 280 15.45 2.16 -5.23
C SER A 280 16.90 2.11 -5.63
N GLU A 281 17.71 2.88 -4.90
CA GLU A 281 19.17 2.86 -5.01
C GLU A 281 19.76 1.44 -4.80
N PHE A 282 18.92 0.47 -4.39
CA PHE A 282 19.26 -0.93 -4.12
C PHE A 282 19.19 -1.86 -5.33
N PHE A 283 18.38 -1.56 -6.35
CA PHE A 283 18.18 -2.47 -7.48
C PHE A 283 19.05 -2.20 -8.73
N PRO A 284 20.32 -1.74 -8.61
CA PRO A 284 21.35 -2.06 -9.60
C PRO A 284 22.47 -2.95 -9.03
N VAL A 285 22.25 -3.69 -7.93
CA VAL A 285 23.26 -4.64 -7.44
C VAL A 285 23.45 -5.76 -8.47
N SER A 286 24.66 -5.82 -9.04
CA SER A 286 25.03 -6.84 -10.01
C SER A 286 24.87 -8.24 -9.39
N ASN A 287 24.11 -9.10 -10.08
CA ASN A 287 23.90 -10.53 -9.77
C ASN A 287 22.94 -10.83 -8.61
N CYS A 288 21.95 -9.97 -8.35
CA CYS A 288 20.83 -10.33 -7.48
C CYS A 288 19.96 -11.43 -8.14
N PRO A 289 19.51 -12.47 -7.42
CA PRO A 289 18.51 -13.40 -7.94
C PRO A 289 17.18 -12.67 -8.19
N ALA A 290 16.45 -13.10 -9.21
CA ALA A 290 15.04 -12.76 -9.36
C ALA A 290 14.27 -13.33 -8.15
N GLY A 291 13.18 -12.68 -7.74
CA GLY A 291 12.48 -13.10 -6.52
C GLY A 291 11.55 -12.07 -5.92
N LEU A 292 10.86 -12.47 -4.85
CA LEU A 292 10.01 -11.60 -4.05
C LEU A 292 10.82 -11.02 -2.89
N PHE A 293 10.88 -9.69 -2.83
CA PHE A 293 11.56 -8.94 -1.78
C PHE A 293 10.56 -8.18 -0.94
N LEU A 294 10.79 -8.09 0.37
CA LEU A 294 10.34 -6.93 1.13
C LEU A 294 11.22 -5.75 0.75
N THR A 295 10.63 -4.60 0.47
CA THR A 295 11.37 -3.45 -0.04
C THR A 295 12.01 -2.64 1.07
N GLU A 296 12.95 -1.79 0.71
CA GLU A 296 13.46 -0.77 1.61
C GLU A 296 12.33 0.10 2.14
N THR A 297 12.46 0.50 3.41
CA THR A 297 11.50 1.42 4.02
C THR A 297 12.16 2.18 5.14
N LYS A 298 11.74 3.41 5.37
CA LYS A 298 12.12 4.18 6.55
C LYS A 298 10.98 4.10 7.55
N PRO A 299 11.04 3.17 8.53
CA PRO A 299 9.88 2.79 9.33
C PRO A 299 9.32 3.94 10.18
N TYR A 300 10.13 4.98 10.41
CA TYR A 300 9.74 6.12 11.24
C TYR A 300 9.32 7.36 10.45
N GLU A 301 9.33 7.34 9.11
CA GLU A 301 8.89 8.49 8.31
C GLU A 301 7.34 8.58 8.21
N TRP A 302 6.86 9.57 7.43
CA TRP A 302 5.43 9.91 7.27
C TRP A 302 4.56 8.76 6.75
N HIS A 303 5.11 7.94 5.86
CA HIS A 303 4.35 6.91 5.12
C HIS A 303 5.15 5.59 5.03
N PRO A 304 5.27 4.84 6.14
CA PRO A 304 6.07 3.62 6.18
C PRO A 304 5.23 2.34 5.98
N TRP A 305 5.78 1.38 5.21
CA TRP A 305 5.25 0.01 5.05
C TRP A 305 6.40 -0.99 5.06
N GLU A 306 6.62 -1.68 6.18
CA GLU A 306 7.66 -2.74 6.27
C GLU A 306 7.26 -4.05 5.58
N ASP A 307 5.97 -4.23 5.33
CA ASP A 307 5.40 -5.38 4.64
C ASP A 307 5.19 -5.12 3.14
N GLY A 308 5.56 -3.93 2.65
CA GLY A 308 5.61 -3.62 1.23
C GLY A 308 6.59 -4.53 0.50
N CYS A 309 6.18 -5.09 -0.63
CA CYS A 309 6.93 -6.10 -1.35
C CYS A 309 6.94 -5.88 -2.87
N MET A 310 7.95 -6.45 -3.51
CA MET A 310 8.19 -6.31 -4.93
C MET A 310 8.70 -7.62 -5.52
N LEU A 311 8.05 -8.08 -6.59
CA LEU A 311 8.49 -9.22 -7.37
C LEU A 311 9.41 -8.73 -8.49
N LEU A 312 10.69 -9.07 -8.38
CA LEU A 312 11.72 -8.76 -9.36
C LEU A 312 11.87 -9.92 -10.35
N LEU A 313 11.50 -9.68 -11.61
CA LEU A 313 11.50 -10.69 -12.67
C LEU A 313 12.87 -10.77 -13.39
N PRO A 314 13.20 -11.91 -14.03
CA PRO A 314 14.41 -12.05 -14.86
C PRO A 314 14.26 -11.42 -16.27
N PHE A 315 13.06 -10.90 -16.57
CA PHE A 315 12.71 -10.22 -17.81
C PHE A 315 11.78 -9.03 -17.51
N THR A 316 11.60 -8.16 -18.51
CA THR A 316 10.63 -7.08 -18.48
C THR A 316 9.21 -7.56 -18.81
N ILE A 317 8.20 -6.86 -18.29
CA ILE A 317 6.80 -7.09 -18.60
C ILE A 317 6.14 -5.79 -19.12
N GLY A 318 5.09 -5.93 -19.94
CA GLY A 318 4.32 -4.81 -20.50
C GLY A 318 4.57 -4.56 -22.00
N GLU A 319 5.41 -5.37 -22.65
CA GLU A 319 5.69 -5.28 -24.09
C GLU A 319 4.46 -5.56 -24.98
N ASN A 320 3.59 -6.48 -24.55
CA ASN A 320 2.40 -6.84 -25.31
C ASN A 320 1.22 -5.90 -25.04
N GLY A 321 1.30 -5.07 -23.99
CA GLY A 321 0.29 -4.07 -23.66
C GLY A 321 -0.96 -4.62 -22.95
N TRP A 322 -0.86 -5.79 -22.31
CA TRP A 322 -1.94 -6.40 -21.52
C TRP A 322 -1.69 -6.28 -20.02
N ALA A 323 -0.44 -6.28 -19.57
CA ALA A 323 -0.12 -6.20 -18.16
C ALA A 323 -0.57 -4.87 -17.52
N ARG A 324 -1.29 -4.97 -16.39
CA ARG A 324 -1.85 -3.84 -15.64
C ARG A 324 -1.44 -3.81 -14.17
N LYS A 325 -1.34 -2.61 -13.62
CA LYS A 325 -1.30 -2.33 -12.17
C LYS A 325 -2.71 -2.34 -11.59
N SER A 326 -2.83 -2.34 -10.26
CA SER A 326 -4.14 -2.38 -9.58
C SER A 326 -5.08 -1.24 -9.95
N ASN A 327 -4.55 -0.04 -10.23
CA ASN A 327 -5.35 1.10 -10.67
C ASN A 327 -5.71 1.08 -12.18
N GLY A 328 -5.33 0.03 -12.91
CA GLY A 328 -5.56 -0.12 -14.35
C GLY A 328 -4.52 0.52 -15.27
N GLU A 329 -3.48 1.16 -14.72
CA GLU A 329 -2.34 1.65 -15.50
C GLU A 329 -1.62 0.49 -16.22
N LEU A 330 -1.16 0.72 -17.45
CA LEU A 330 -0.28 -0.21 -18.14
C LEU A 330 1.07 -0.31 -17.43
N MET A 331 1.62 -1.52 -17.31
CA MET A 331 2.96 -1.66 -16.76
C MET A 331 3.99 -0.94 -17.63
N GLY A 332 4.94 -0.25 -16.98
CA GLY A 332 5.96 0.54 -17.65
C GLY A 332 5.50 1.89 -18.20
N GLU A 333 4.24 2.29 -18.03
CA GLU A 333 3.76 3.56 -18.57
C GLU A 333 4.35 4.80 -17.89
N HIS A 334 4.53 5.86 -18.66
CA HIS A 334 4.99 7.16 -18.19
C HIS A 334 3.78 7.89 -17.60
N ARG A 335 3.68 7.87 -16.27
CA ARG A 335 2.49 8.31 -15.54
C ARG A 335 2.12 9.78 -15.77
N GLN A 336 3.10 10.63 -16.05
CA GLN A 336 2.91 12.06 -16.31
C GLN A 336 2.35 12.35 -17.71
N ASP A 337 2.40 11.39 -18.63
CA ASP A 337 1.96 11.63 -20.01
C ASP A 337 0.44 11.85 -20.07
N GLU A 338 0.03 12.83 -20.87
CA GLU A 338 -1.37 13.15 -21.14
C GLU A 338 -1.93 12.35 -22.33
N GLY A 339 -3.23 12.05 -22.29
CA GLY A 339 -3.97 11.42 -23.40
C GLY A 339 -3.87 9.90 -23.46
N GLU A 340 -4.65 9.28 -24.35
CA GLU A 340 -4.94 7.82 -24.35
C GLU A 340 -3.74 6.90 -24.64
N ASN A 341 -2.60 7.44 -25.07
CA ASN A 341 -1.42 6.66 -25.47
C ASN A 341 -0.14 7.17 -24.80
N PRO A 342 0.03 6.92 -23.49
CA PRO A 342 1.26 7.30 -22.79
C PRO A 342 2.47 6.53 -23.35
N GLY A 343 3.64 7.16 -23.26
CA GLY A 343 4.92 6.49 -23.43
C GLY A 343 5.04 5.30 -22.48
N ARG A 344 5.75 4.25 -22.92
CA ARG A 344 5.91 3.03 -22.14
C ARG A 344 7.35 2.54 -22.20
N THR A 345 7.83 2.03 -21.09
CA THR A 345 9.11 1.34 -20.96
C THR A 345 8.89 0.10 -20.13
N PRO A 346 8.86 -1.10 -20.75
CA PRO A 346 8.74 -2.36 -20.03
C PRO A 346 9.74 -2.44 -18.87
N CYS A 347 9.31 -2.99 -17.75
CA CYS A 347 10.11 -3.06 -16.53
C CYS A 347 9.93 -4.40 -15.84
N SER A 348 10.86 -4.75 -14.96
CA SER A 348 10.88 -6.06 -14.29
C SER A 348 10.26 -6.05 -12.89
N THR A 349 9.77 -4.90 -12.43
CA THR A 349 9.35 -4.65 -11.04
C THR A 349 7.88 -4.25 -10.87
N ASP A 350 7.14 -3.97 -11.96
CA ASP A 350 5.78 -3.43 -11.88
C ASP A 350 4.69 -4.48 -11.57
N LEU A 351 4.99 -5.77 -11.70
CA LEU A 351 4.00 -6.83 -11.43
C LEU A 351 3.51 -6.74 -9.98
N PHE A 352 2.18 -6.80 -9.82
CA PHE A 352 1.45 -6.61 -8.56
C PHE A 352 1.48 -5.20 -7.94
N GLN A 353 2.17 -4.24 -8.54
CA GLN A 353 2.22 -2.88 -7.98
C GLN A 353 0.91 -2.14 -8.19
N LEU A 354 0.58 -1.26 -7.25
CA LEU A 354 -0.75 -0.64 -7.17
C LEU A 354 -1.01 0.42 -8.26
N GLY A 355 0.05 1.02 -8.80
CA GLY A 355 -0.07 2.18 -9.68
C GLY A 355 -0.09 3.49 -8.89
N HIS A 356 -0.83 4.48 -9.35
CA HIS A 356 -1.13 5.68 -8.58
C HIS A 356 -2.22 5.35 -7.56
N ASN A 357 -1.92 5.54 -6.29
CA ASN A 357 -2.85 5.31 -5.19
C ASN A 357 -3.33 6.67 -4.66
N VAL A 358 -4.65 6.89 -4.64
CA VAL A 358 -5.24 8.15 -4.17
C VAL A 358 -5.36 8.22 -2.64
N PHE A 359 -5.27 7.08 -1.97
CA PHE A 359 -5.46 6.99 -0.51
C PHE A 359 -4.18 7.31 0.25
N ILE A 360 -3.02 7.01 -0.34
CA ILE A 360 -1.71 7.14 0.30
C ILE A 360 -0.60 7.39 -0.71
N ARG A 361 0.52 7.91 -0.21
CA ARG A 361 1.73 8.10 -1.02
C ARG A 361 2.29 6.76 -1.48
N ASN A 362 2.85 6.73 -2.71
CA ASN A 362 3.48 5.55 -3.33
C ASN A 362 4.24 4.69 -2.31
N HIS A 363 3.72 3.49 -2.08
CA HIS A 363 4.39 2.39 -1.40
C HIS A 363 4.25 1.14 -2.29
N ASN A 364 5.04 0.12 -2.00
CA ASN A 364 4.92 -1.16 -2.71
C ASN A 364 3.83 -2.01 -2.07
N VAL A 365 3.21 -2.87 -2.88
CA VAL A 365 2.06 -3.67 -2.45
C VAL A 365 2.36 -4.51 -1.20
N GLN A 366 1.40 -4.62 -0.29
CA GLN A 366 1.58 -5.40 0.94
C GLN A 366 1.72 -6.90 0.62
N LEU A 367 2.62 -7.58 1.33
CA LEU A 367 2.92 -9.01 1.16
C LEU A 367 1.68 -9.90 1.21
N LYS A 368 0.74 -9.61 2.12
CA LYS A 368 -0.50 -10.38 2.28
C LYS A 368 -1.30 -10.48 0.96
N ASN A 369 -1.38 -9.40 0.19
CA ASN A 369 -2.19 -9.35 -1.04
C ASN A 369 -1.62 -10.27 -2.10
N VAL A 370 -0.28 -10.27 -2.26
CA VAL A 370 0.42 -11.19 -3.17
C VAL A 370 0.23 -12.65 -2.74
N LEU A 371 0.34 -12.94 -1.44
CA LEU A 371 0.20 -14.31 -0.91
C LEU A 371 -1.23 -14.85 -1.02
N TRP A 372 -2.24 -14.00 -0.81
CA TRP A 372 -3.64 -14.37 -1.00
C TRP A 372 -3.95 -14.68 -2.46
N LEU A 373 -3.50 -13.83 -3.39
CA LEU A 373 -3.65 -14.10 -4.82
C LEU A 373 -2.96 -15.41 -5.23
N TRP A 374 -1.75 -15.66 -4.72
CA TRP A 374 -1.06 -16.93 -5.00
C TRP A 374 -1.82 -18.13 -4.42
N THR A 375 -2.52 -17.96 -3.31
CA THR A 375 -3.38 -19.00 -2.75
C THR A 375 -4.55 -19.28 -3.70
N GLU A 376 -5.21 -18.24 -4.20
CA GLU A 376 -6.32 -18.34 -5.17
C GLU A 376 -5.87 -19.04 -6.47
N MET A 377 -4.71 -18.65 -7.02
CA MET A 377 -4.10 -19.28 -8.20
C MET A 377 -3.93 -20.80 -8.06
N VAL A 378 -3.53 -21.25 -6.86
CA VAL A 378 -3.41 -22.67 -6.54
C VAL A 378 -4.77 -23.30 -6.35
N GLU A 379 -5.68 -22.59 -5.68
CA GLU A 379 -6.99 -23.13 -5.35
C GLU A 379 -7.87 -23.37 -6.57
N GLU A 380 -7.83 -22.44 -7.51
CA GLU A 380 -8.55 -22.46 -8.79
C GLU A 380 -7.85 -23.36 -9.84
N GLY A 381 -6.65 -23.85 -9.54
CA GLY A 381 -5.92 -24.78 -10.40
C GLY A 381 -5.21 -24.11 -11.59
N MET A 382 -5.03 -22.78 -11.55
CA MET A 382 -4.20 -22.04 -12.51
C MET A 382 -2.74 -22.45 -12.40
N TRP A 383 -2.29 -22.78 -11.20
CA TRP A 383 -0.96 -23.33 -10.93
C TRP A 383 -1.02 -24.84 -10.63
N GLU A 384 -0.34 -25.62 -11.47
CA GLU A 384 -0.17 -27.05 -11.26
C GLU A 384 0.76 -27.32 -10.07
N VAL A 385 0.42 -28.33 -9.25
CA VAL A 385 1.21 -28.76 -8.09
C VAL A 385 1.76 -30.17 -8.32
N ASP A 386 3.05 -30.38 -8.05
CA ASP A 386 3.72 -31.68 -8.09
C ASP A 386 4.38 -32.06 -6.74
N SER A 387 5.33 -33.01 -6.75
CA SER A 387 6.01 -33.46 -5.53
C SER A 387 6.96 -32.43 -4.92
N ASP A 388 7.39 -31.42 -5.69
CA ASP A 388 8.29 -30.36 -5.22
C ASP A 388 7.52 -29.06 -4.88
N GLY A 389 6.20 -29.02 -5.06
CA GLY A 389 5.34 -27.86 -4.80
C GLY A 389 4.77 -27.31 -6.10
N ILE A 390 4.80 -25.99 -6.29
CA ILE A 390 4.32 -25.36 -7.53
C ILE A 390 5.23 -25.69 -8.71
N LYS A 391 4.65 -26.22 -9.78
CA LYS A 391 5.34 -26.57 -11.01
C LYS A 391 5.52 -25.32 -11.89
N GLY A 392 6.63 -25.30 -12.62
CA GLY A 392 6.95 -24.25 -13.58
C GLY A 392 8.14 -23.39 -13.13
N GLY A 393 8.55 -22.48 -14.01
CA GLY A 393 9.67 -21.57 -13.78
C GLY A 393 9.22 -20.11 -13.93
N MET A 394 10.19 -19.18 -13.94
CA MET A 394 9.90 -17.75 -14.03
C MET A 394 9.18 -17.37 -15.32
N GLU A 395 9.30 -18.16 -16.39
CA GLU A 395 8.58 -17.95 -17.64
C GLU A 395 7.05 -17.92 -17.48
N LYS A 396 6.49 -18.56 -16.45
CA LYS A 396 5.04 -18.55 -16.16
C LYS A 396 4.51 -17.14 -15.92
N TRP A 397 5.32 -16.24 -15.33
CA TRP A 397 4.93 -14.85 -15.07
C TRP A 397 4.69 -14.02 -16.34
N LYS A 398 5.08 -14.49 -17.53
CA LYS A 398 4.76 -13.82 -18.81
C LYS A 398 3.27 -13.85 -19.14
N GLU A 399 2.50 -14.75 -18.53
CA GLU A 399 1.04 -14.80 -18.68
C GLU A 399 0.37 -13.51 -18.20
N ALA A 400 0.98 -12.77 -17.28
CA ALA A 400 0.49 -11.47 -16.83
C ALA A 400 0.45 -10.41 -17.95
N ASP A 401 1.10 -10.64 -19.10
CA ASP A 401 1.07 -9.76 -20.28
C ASP A 401 0.47 -10.46 -21.51
N THR A 402 -0.54 -11.32 -21.29
CA THR A 402 -1.34 -11.93 -22.37
C THR A 402 -2.79 -11.49 -22.27
N GLU A 403 -3.48 -11.44 -23.41
CA GLU A 403 -4.91 -11.13 -23.47
C GLU A 403 -5.77 -12.08 -22.62
N GLU A 404 -5.37 -13.34 -22.52
CA GLU A 404 -6.15 -14.39 -21.85
C GLU A 404 -6.02 -14.35 -20.33
N HIS A 405 -4.88 -13.93 -19.79
CA HIS A 405 -4.55 -14.14 -18.37
C HIS A 405 -4.17 -12.88 -17.60
N TRP A 406 -4.03 -11.72 -18.23
CA TRP A 406 -3.54 -10.53 -17.51
C TRP A 406 -4.38 -10.16 -16.29
N GLU A 407 -5.71 -10.37 -16.34
CA GLU A 407 -6.63 -10.07 -15.23
C GLU A 407 -6.32 -10.90 -13.98
N ASP A 408 -5.88 -12.15 -14.16
CA ASP A 408 -5.52 -13.06 -13.06
C ASP A 408 -4.35 -12.48 -12.23
N TYR A 409 -3.52 -11.62 -12.82
CA TYR A 409 -2.33 -11.06 -12.17
C TYR A 409 -2.53 -9.63 -11.62
N VAL A 410 -3.76 -9.12 -11.61
CA VAL A 410 -4.09 -7.80 -11.08
C VAL A 410 -4.64 -7.92 -9.66
N LEU A 411 -3.97 -7.26 -8.71
CA LEU A 411 -4.46 -7.16 -7.35
C LEU A 411 -5.55 -6.08 -7.24
N PRO A 412 -6.54 -6.25 -6.34
CA PRO A 412 -7.47 -5.16 -6.02
C PRO A 412 -6.69 -3.94 -5.53
N LEU A 413 -7.15 -2.74 -5.93
CA LEU A 413 -6.57 -1.51 -5.44
C LEU A 413 -7.04 -1.27 -4.00
N ASP A 414 -6.10 -1.33 -3.08
CA ASP A 414 -6.26 -0.96 -1.67
C ASP A 414 -5.18 0.06 -1.29
N TRP A 415 -5.14 0.51 -0.05
CA TRP A 415 -4.06 1.31 0.53
C TRP A 415 -2.88 0.45 1.05
#